data_AF-A0A913X3B3-F1
#
_entry.id   AF-A0A913X3B3-F1
#
_cell.length_a   1.000
_cell.length_b   1.000
_cell.length_c   1.000
_cell.angle_alpha   90.00
_cell.angle_beta   90.00
_cell.angle_gamma   90.00
#
_symmetry.space_group_name_H-M   'P 1'
#
loop_
_entity.id
_entity.type
_entity.pdbx_description
1 polymer ?
#
loop_
_entity_poly.entity_id
_entity_poly.type
_entity_poly.pdbx_seq_one_letter_code
_entity_poly.pdbx_strand_id
1 'polypeptide(L)'
;EYGSWIDHVLGWWAHRDDDNVLFLKYEDMKKDLPCAVQQIAKFLGKDLSPEMIQRIADQTTFTAMSDGKGRFYDNEPDYLKLKTPGATKFLRKGEVGDWKNYFTDEQNRRFDEMFEKERMAISGLEIEF
;
A
#
# COMPACT_ATOMS: atom_id res chain seq x y z
N GLU A 1 9.56 -14.69 9.60
CA GLU A 1 8.56 -13.72 10.08
C GLU A 1 9.19 -12.33 10.13
N TYR A 2 8.44 -11.26 9.85
CA TYR A 2 8.96 -9.89 9.73
C TYR A 2 8.78 -9.02 11.00
N GLY A 3 8.23 -9.57 12.08
CA GLY A 3 8.07 -8.89 13.37
C GLY A 3 6.83 -7.99 13.48
N SER A 4 6.87 -7.05 14.42
CA SER A 4 5.79 -6.08 14.68
C SER A 4 5.63 -5.10 13.53
N TRP A 5 4.39 -4.91 13.07
CA TRP A 5 4.09 -3.91 12.04
C TRP A 5 4.40 -2.49 12.50
N ILE A 6 4.16 -2.16 13.78
CA ILE A 6 4.42 -0.84 14.34
C ILE A 6 5.92 -0.55 14.32
N ASP A 7 6.74 -1.49 14.80
CA ASP A 7 8.20 -1.32 14.82
C ASP A 7 8.76 -1.20 13.40
N HIS A 8 8.22 -1.97 12.46
CA HIS A 8 8.62 -1.91 11.06
C HIS A 8 8.32 -0.54 10.45
N VAL A 9 7.10 -0.03 10.62
CA VAL A 9 6.70 1.27 10.07
C VAL A 9 7.45 2.42 10.74
N LEU A 10 7.55 2.42 12.08
CA LEU A 10 8.28 3.45 12.83
C LEU A 10 9.78 3.45 12.54
N GLY A 11 10.36 2.26 12.32
CA GLY A 11 11.75 2.13 11.89
C GLY A 11 12.00 2.89 10.60
N TRP A 12 11.17 2.68 9.57
CA TRP A 12 11.28 3.43 8.31
C TRP A 12 10.88 4.90 8.44
N TRP A 13 9.91 5.22 9.29
CA TRP A 13 9.50 6.60 9.54
C TRP A 13 10.62 7.46 10.13
N ALA A 14 11.53 6.86 10.91
CA ALA A 14 12.71 7.55 11.43
C ALA A 14 13.70 7.97 10.31
N HIS A 15 13.66 7.28 9.17
CA HIS A 15 14.52 7.52 8.01
C HIS A 15 13.84 8.33 6.89
N ARG A 16 12.62 8.84 7.12
CA ARG A 16 11.84 9.53 6.08
C ARG A 16 12.50 10.78 5.51
N ASP A 17 13.42 11.38 6.28
CA ASP A 17 14.14 12.60 5.92
C ASP A 17 15.53 12.29 5.29
N ASP A 18 15.87 11.01 5.11
CA ASP A 18 17.11 10.58 4.44
C ASP A 18 16.99 10.75 2.92
N ASP A 19 18.02 11.30 2.27
CA ASP A 19 18.02 11.61 0.83
C ASP A 19 17.74 10.40 -0.08
N ASN A 20 18.01 9.18 0.39
CA ASN A 20 17.84 7.92 -0.33
C ASN A 20 16.62 7.11 0.11
N VAL A 21 15.69 7.72 0.87
CA VAL A 21 14.44 7.09 1.31
C VAL A 21 13.26 7.95 0.88
N LEU A 22 12.31 7.34 0.15
CA LEU A 22 11.02 7.95 -0.14
C LEU A 22 9.94 7.20 0.63
N PHE A 23 9.34 7.87 1.62
CA PHE A 23 8.23 7.32 2.39
C PHE A 23 6.90 7.68 1.72
N LEU A 24 6.13 6.67 1.32
CA LEU A 24 4.80 6.84 0.71
C LEU A 24 3.76 6.03 1.48
N LYS A 25 2.54 6.57 1.58
CA LYS A 25 1.39 5.89 2.17
C LYS A 25 0.48 5.37 1.07
N TYR A 26 -0.07 4.17 1.27
CA TYR A 26 -0.96 3.55 0.28
C TYR A 26 -2.22 4.38 0.06
N GLU A 27 -2.74 4.99 1.12
CA GLU A 27 -3.94 5.80 1.12
C GLU A 27 -3.78 7.08 0.32
N ASP A 28 -2.62 7.73 0.43
CA ASP A 28 -2.29 8.91 -0.37
C ASP A 28 -2.23 8.57 -1.86
N MET A 29 -1.61 7.43 -2.21
CA MET A 29 -1.60 6.94 -3.60
C MET A 29 -3.00 6.62 -4.11
N LYS A 30 -3.89 6.12 -3.24
CA LYS A 30 -5.28 5.85 -3.59
C LYS A 30 -6.10 7.12 -3.81
N LYS A 31 -5.76 8.22 -3.14
CA LYS A 31 -6.40 9.54 -3.32
C LYS A 31 -5.90 10.26 -4.56
N ASP A 32 -4.59 10.27 -4.79
CA ASP A 32 -3.96 10.96 -5.92
C ASP A 32 -2.76 10.17 -6.46
N LEU A 33 -3.04 9.25 -7.37
CA LEU A 33 -2.04 8.41 -8.01
C LEU A 33 -1.08 9.21 -8.90
N PRO A 34 -1.52 10.19 -9.73
CA PRO A 34 -0.60 11.05 -10.47
C PRO A 34 0.40 11.79 -9.58
N CYS A 35 -0.03 12.33 -8.43
CA CYS A 35 0.87 12.99 -7.48
C CYS A 35 1.93 12.02 -6.95
N ALA A 36 1.54 10.80 -6.56
CA ALA A 36 2.48 9.79 -6.11
C ALA A 36 3.50 9.40 -7.21
N VAL A 37 3.05 9.24 -8.45
CA VAL A 37 3.94 8.98 -9.60
C VAL A 37 4.95 10.12 -9.78
N GLN A 38 4.50 11.37 -9.64
CA GLN A 38 5.37 12.53 -9.73
C GLN A 38 6.41 12.56 -8.59
N GLN A 39 6.01 12.24 -7.36
CA GLN A 39 6.93 12.15 -6.22
C GLN A 39 8.01 11.09 -6.44
N ILE A 40 7.62 9.90 -6.91
CA ILE A 40 8.54 8.81 -7.25
C ILE A 40 9.50 9.24 -8.37
N ALA A 41 8.99 9.86 -9.44
CA ALA A 41 9.82 10.31 -10.55
C ALA A 41 10.87 11.33 -10.10
N LYS A 42 10.46 12.33 -9.30
CA LYS A 42 11.35 13.34 -8.74
C LYS A 42 12.43 12.71 -7.85
N PHE A 43 12.04 11.77 -6.99
CA PHE A 43 12.97 11.05 -6.12
C PHE A 43 14.01 10.24 -6.92
N LEU A 44 13.60 9.65 -8.05
CA LEU A 44 14.50 8.94 -8.97
C LEU A 44 15.30 9.88 -9.89
N GLY A 45 15.19 11.20 -9.74
CA GLY A 45 15.86 12.20 -10.58
C GLY A 45 15.38 12.16 -12.03
N LYS A 46 14.10 11.88 -12.27
CA LYS A 46 13.48 11.83 -13.59
C LYS A 46 12.48 12.96 -13.78
N ASP A 47 12.68 13.72 -14.85
CA ASP A 47 11.70 14.68 -15.34
C ASP A 47 10.71 13.97 -16.28
N LEU A 48 9.45 13.94 -15.90
CA LEU A 48 8.37 13.35 -16.69
C LEU A 48 7.39 14.45 -17.11
N SER A 49 6.89 14.35 -18.35
CA SER A 49 5.82 15.23 -18.79
C SER A 49 4.50 14.88 -18.08
N PRO A 50 3.56 15.83 -17.94
CA PRO A 50 2.24 15.56 -17.36
C PRO A 50 1.52 14.38 -18.04
N GLU A 51 1.67 14.24 -19.35
CA GLU A 51 1.08 13.15 -20.14
C GLU A 51 1.70 11.79 -19.78
N MET A 52 3.00 11.75 -19.56
CA MET A 52 3.69 10.53 -19.12
C MET A 52 3.28 10.14 -17.70
N ILE A 53 3.16 11.11 -16.79
CA ILE A 53 2.68 10.88 -15.42
C ILE A 53 1.27 10.28 -15.45
N GLN A 54 0.36 10.90 -16.19
CA GLN A 54 -1.02 10.41 -16.31
C GLN A 54 -1.07 9.00 -16.91
N ARG A 55 -0.29 8.76 -17.98
CA ARG A 55 -0.23 7.44 -18.61
C ARG A 55 0.27 6.36 -17.64
N ILE A 56 1.27 6.65 -16.81
CA ILE A 56 1.76 5.71 -15.80
C ILE A 56 0.68 5.46 -14.75
N ALA A 57 0.03 6.52 -14.25
CA ALA A 57 -1.07 6.40 -13.29
C ALA A 57 -2.18 5.49 -13.85
N ASP A 58 -2.65 5.73 -15.06
CA ASP A 58 -3.70 4.92 -15.71
C ASP A 58 -3.31 3.43 -15.81
N GLN A 59 -2.06 3.15 -16.18
CA GLN A 59 -1.53 1.79 -16.34
C GLN A 59 -1.25 1.06 -15.02
N THR A 60 -1.19 1.80 -13.90
CA THR A 60 -0.94 1.29 -12.55
C THR A 60 -2.18 1.33 -11.66
N THR A 61 -3.35 1.64 -12.24
CA THR A 61 -4.63 1.46 -11.54
C THR A 61 -4.90 -0.01 -11.22
N PHE A 62 -5.69 -0.25 -10.18
CA PHE A 62 -6.08 -1.61 -9.78
C PHE A 62 -6.71 -2.40 -10.93
N THR A 63 -7.61 -1.76 -11.70
CA THR A 63 -8.27 -2.35 -12.87
C THR A 63 -7.26 -2.70 -13.97
N ALA A 64 -6.38 -1.78 -14.35
CA ALA A 64 -5.36 -2.02 -15.36
C ALA A 64 -4.37 -3.13 -14.94
N MET A 65 -4.07 -3.22 -13.64
CA MET A 65 -3.20 -4.26 -13.08
C MET A 65 -3.91 -5.62 -12.99
N SER A 66 -5.19 -5.67 -12.59
CA SER A 66 -5.97 -6.91 -12.51
C SER A 66 -6.26 -7.51 -13.88
N ASP A 67 -6.44 -6.66 -14.89
CA ASP A 67 -6.72 -7.06 -16.27
C ASP A 67 -5.45 -7.50 -17.02
N GLY A 68 -4.28 -7.14 -16.48
CA GLY A 68 -2.97 -7.49 -17.02
C GLY A 68 -2.70 -9.00 -16.97
N LYS A 69 -3.07 -9.72 -18.02
CA LYS A 69 -2.72 -11.13 -18.22
C LYS A 69 -1.20 -11.33 -18.10
N GLY A 70 -0.77 -12.21 -17.19
CA GLY A 70 0.64 -12.60 -17.02
C GLY A 70 1.50 -11.74 -16.09
N ARG A 71 0.96 -10.66 -15.46
CA ARG A 71 1.71 -9.88 -14.46
C ARG A 71 1.62 -10.45 -13.04
N PHE A 72 0.51 -11.12 -12.75
CA PHE A 72 0.25 -11.76 -11.46
C PHE A 72 -0.24 -13.18 -11.70
N TYR A 73 0.04 -14.08 -10.74
CA TYR A 73 -0.38 -15.50 -10.79
C TYR A 73 -1.90 -15.68 -10.84
N ASP A 74 -2.68 -14.62 -10.69
CA ASP A 74 -4.15 -14.63 -10.70
C ASP A 74 -4.73 -15.15 -12.02
N ASN A 75 -4.05 -14.89 -13.14
CA ASN A 75 -4.46 -15.28 -14.50
C ASN A 75 -3.74 -16.53 -15.03
N GLU A 76 -2.86 -17.15 -14.24
CA GLU A 76 -2.12 -18.35 -14.64
C GLU A 76 -2.98 -19.63 -14.52
N PRO A 77 -2.64 -20.70 -15.26
CA PRO A 77 -3.23 -22.01 -15.05
C PRO A 77 -3.08 -22.49 -13.61
N ASP A 78 -4.08 -23.23 -13.13
CA ASP A 78 -4.18 -23.63 -11.72
C ASP A 78 -3.00 -24.43 -11.16
N TYR A 79 -2.19 -25.06 -12.01
CA TYR A 79 -0.99 -25.82 -11.63
C TYR A 79 0.27 -24.94 -11.41
N LEU A 80 0.25 -23.68 -11.85
CA LEU A 80 1.31 -22.68 -11.64
C LEU A 80 1.03 -21.79 -10.43
N LYS A 81 -0.21 -21.79 -9.93
CA LYS A 81 -0.56 -21.12 -8.67
C LYS A 81 0.03 -21.95 -7.54
N LEU A 82 0.87 -21.36 -6.69
CA LEU A 82 1.24 -21.94 -5.38
C LEU A 82 -0.04 -22.10 -4.54
N LYS A 83 -0.77 -23.19 -4.73
CA LYS A 83 -2.08 -23.39 -4.09
C LYS A 83 -1.89 -23.94 -2.69
N THR A 84 -1.94 -23.04 -1.71
CA THR A 84 -2.54 -23.40 -0.42
C THR A 84 -4.05 -23.54 -0.66
N PRO A 85 -4.73 -24.61 -0.21
CA PRO A 85 -6.18 -24.70 -0.29
C PRO A 85 -6.83 -23.46 0.34
N GLY A 86 -7.69 -22.76 -0.41
CA GLY A 86 -8.27 -21.48 0.01
C GLY A 86 -7.49 -20.22 -0.41
N ALA A 87 -6.44 -20.35 -1.24
CA ALA A 87 -5.67 -19.20 -1.74
C ALA A 87 -6.58 -18.18 -2.46
N THR A 88 -6.63 -16.97 -1.91
CA THR A 88 -7.28 -15.80 -2.51
C THR A 88 -6.45 -15.26 -3.67
N LYS A 89 -7.08 -14.51 -4.59
CA LYS A 89 -6.37 -13.72 -5.60
C LYS A 89 -5.31 -12.83 -4.93
N PHE A 90 -4.15 -12.67 -5.56
CA PHE A 90 -3.10 -11.75 -5.16
C PHE A 90 -3.62 -10.31 -5.21
N LEU A 91 -4.25 -9.91 -6.31
CA LEU A 91 -5.02 -8.68 -6.41
C LEU A 91 -6.46 -8.93 -5.95
N ARG A 92 -6.77 -8.58 -4.70
CA ARG A 92 -8.07 -8.88 -4.09
C ARG A 92 -9.13 -7.79 -4.31
N LYS A 93 -8.93 -6.59 -3.76
CA LYS A 93 -9.89 -5.47 -3.83
C LYS A 93 -9.28 -4.11 -4.16
N GLY A 94 -8.06 -3.83 -3.68
CA GLY A 94 -7.38 -2.56 -3.95
C GLY A 94 -8.09 -1.34 -3.37
N GLU A 95 -8.71 -1.47 -2.20
CA GLU A 95 -9.49 -0.42 -1.52
C GLU A 95 -8.96 -0.13 -0.11
N VAL A 96 -9.19 1.09 0.37
CA VAL A 96 -8.91 1.54 1.75
C VAL A 96 -10.19 1.34 2.56
N GLY A 97 -10.09 0.94 3.83
CA GLY A 97 -11.27 0.74 4.69
C GLY A 97 -11.89 -0.65 4.69
N ASP A 98 -11.33 -1.63 3.97
CA ASP A 98 -11.94 -2.98 3.91
C ASP A 98 -11.93 -3.70 5.28
N TRP A 99 -11.06 -3.29 6.21
CA TRP A 99 -11.05 -3.80 7.59
C TRP A 99 -12.42 -3.66 8.28
N LYS A 100 -13.24 -2.67 7.90
CA LYS A 100 -14.60 -2.44 8.41
C LYS A 100 -15.54 -3.61 8.15
N ASN A 101 -15.24 -4.45 7.15
CA ASN A 101 -16.02 -5.65 6.84
C ASN A 101 -15.61 -6.87 7.67
N TYR A 102 -14.51 -6.78 8.43
CA TYR A 102 -13.93 -7.91 9.16
C TYR A 102 -13.88 -7.71 10.68
N PHE A 103 -13.68 -6.47 11.13
CA PHE A 103 -13.57 -6.17 12.55
C PHE A 103 -14.95 -5.96 13.16
N THR A 104 -15.18 -6.58 14.31
CA THR A 104 -16.29 -6.21 15.20
C THR A 104 -15.97 -4.92 15.96
N ASP A 105 -16.98 -4.25 16.49
CA ASP A 105 -16.80 -3.02 17.28
C ASP A 105 -15.83 -3.20 18.46
N GLU A 106 -15.89 -4.36 19.13
CA GLU A 106 -14.97 -4.65 20.24
C GLU A 106 -13.53 -4.92 19.76
N GLN A 107 -13.34 -5.51 18.57
CA GLN A 107 -12.01 -5.67 17.98
C GLN A 107 -11.44 -4.32 17.53
N ASN A 108 -12.25 -3.46 16.94
CA ASN A 108 -11.86 -2.09 16.58
C ASN A 108 -11.41 -1.32 17.81
N ARG A 109 -12.22 -1.29 18.86
CA ARG A 109 -11.89 -0.59 20.11
C ARG A 109 -10.57 -1.07 20.72
N ARG A 110 -10.33 -2.38 20.72
CA ARG A 110 -9.05 -2.95 21.21
C ARG A 110 -7.87 -2.55 20.33
N PHE A 111 -8.05 -2.54 19.01
CA PHE A 111 -7.02 -2.13 18.08
C PHE A 111 -6.70 -0.63 18.23
N ASP A 112 -7.71 0.22 18.34
CA ASP A 112 -7.56 1.67 18.56
C ASP A 112 -6.82 1.95 19.87
N GLU A 113 -7.22 1.29 20.97
CA GLU A 113 -6.52 1.43 22.24
C GLU A 113 -5.05 0.99 22.17
N MET A 114 -4.76 -0.11 21.45
CA MET A 114 -3.39 -0.56 21.24
C MET A 114 -2.62 0.47 20.41
N PHE A 115 -3.21 0.96 19.33
CA PHE A 115 -2.59 1.92 18.42
C PHE A 115 -2.28 3.26 19.10
N GLU A 116 -3.18 3.75 19.97
CA GLU A 116 -2.99 4.96 20.78
C GLU A 116 -1.92 4.78 21.87
N LYS A 117 -1.87 3.61 22.52
CA LYS A 117 -0.90 3.32 23.59
C LYS A 117 0.52 3.09 23.06
N GLU A 118 0.63 2.61 21.83
CA GLU A 118 1.91 2.35 21.17
C GLU A 118 2.54 3.63 20.60
N ARG A 119 3.83 3.56 20.26
CA ARG A 119 4.64 4.75 19.86
C ARG A 119 4.14 5.50 18.61
N MET A 120 3.11 5.01 17.93
CA MET A 120 2.49 5.67 16.78
C MET A 120 1.86 7.01 17.15
N ALA A 121 1.22 7.13 18.32
CA ALA A 121 0.64 8.40 18.75
C ALA A 121 1.68 9.53 18.96
N ILE A 122 2.94 9.16 19.20
CA ILE A 122 4.04 10.09 19.50
C ILE A 122 4.89 10.38 18.24
N SER A 123 4.81 9.54 17.21
CA SER A 123 5.67 9.64 16.02
C SER A 123 5.27 10.76 15.05
N GLY A 124 4.05 11.30 15.19
CA GLY A 124 3.47 12.26 14.24
C GLY A 124 3.11 11.66 12.88
N LEU A 125 3.17 10.33 12.75
CA LEU A 125 2.74 9.62 11.54
C LEU A 125 1.22 9.41 11.58
N GLU A 126 0.51 10.08 10.67
CA GLU A 126 -0.92 9.88 10.47
C GLU A 126 -1.16 8.88 9.33
N ILE A 127 -1.81 7.75 9.67
CA ILE A 127 -2.25 6.72 8.72
C ILE A 127 -3.77 6.74 8.70
N GLU A 128 -4.34 6.79 7.49
CA GLU A 128 -5.77 6.63 7.31
C GLU A 128 -6.09 5.15 7.17
N PHE A 129 -7.10 4.67 7.90
CA PHE A 129 -7.52 3.27 7.86
C PHE A 129 -8.80 3.10 7.04
#